data_AF-A0A6M0BK15-F1
#
_entry.id   AF-A0A6M0BK15-F1
#
_cell.length_a   1.000
_cell.length_b   1.000
_cell.length_c   1.000
_cell.angle_alpha   90.00
_cell.angle_beta   90.00
_cell.angle_gamma   90.00
#
_symmetry.space_group_name_H-M   'P 1'
#
loop_
_entity.id
_entity.type
_entity.pdbx_description
1 polymer ?
#
loop_
_entity_poly.entity_id
_entity_poly.type
_entity_poly.pdbx_seq_one_letter_code
_entity_poly.pdbx_strand_id
1 'polypeptide(L)'
;VVAATKDQKGAQGIVSCGQPWLGDHVVIVDPETLIECPENKVGEIWVSGNGVGKGYWNQPEETERTFGAYIKDTGTGPFLRTGDLGFLQDGELFITGRLKELMILWGNNRYPQHIEATVEKSHPALRPNASAAFSVDLEGEERLVIAQEIKRSYLRHLVVDEVVAAIRQAVAQEHIADVYGIVLLKTGSIPKTSSGKIKRRECRLRFLDGTLEAVGQWRQSQLQQRSITDLLSQLNVAGSES
;
A
#
# COMPACT_ATOMS: atom_id res chain seq x y z
N VAL A 1 -0.11 14.52 9.94
CA VAL A 1 -1.40 13.89 10.30
C VAL A 1 -2.30 14.96 10.90
N VAL A 2 -3.61 14.89 10.69
CA VAL A 2 -4.56 15.86 11.25
C VAL A 2 -5.62 15.12 12.06
N ALA A 3 -6.01 15.68 13.20
CA ALA A 3 -7.09 15.14 14.00
C ALA A 3 -8.39 15.19 13.17
N ALA A 4 -9.13 14.08 13.16
CA ALA A 4 -10.41 13.96 12.46
C ALA A 4 -11.45 13.35 13.41
N THR A 5 -12.70 13.79 13.30
CA THR A 5 -13.81 13.15 14.02
C THR A 5 -14.07 11.77 13.43
N LYS A 6 -14.55 10.81 14.24
CA LYS A 6 -14.84 9.43 13.80
C LYS A 6 -15.70 9.32 12.54
N ASP A 7 -16.56 10.31 12.29
CA ASP A 7 -17.51 10.31 11.17
C ASP A 7 -17.02 11.10 9.95
N GLN A 8 -15.78 11.60 9.96
CA GLN A 8 -15.24 12.39 8.85
C GLN A 8 -14.93 11.47 7.65
N LYS A 9 -15.64 11.70 6.54
CA LYS A 9 -15.39 10.98 5.28
C LYS A 9 -13.96 11.21 4.81
N GLY A 10 -13.25 10.14 4.47
CA GLY A 10 -11.84 10.17 4.06
C GLY A 10 -10.83 10.17 5.22
N ALA A 11 -11.29 10.15 6.48
CA ALA A 11 -10.42 9.94 7.63
C ALA A 11 -10.38 8.46 8.02
N GLN A 12 -9.21 7.97 8.40
CA GLN A 12 -9.02 6.59 8.85
C GLN A 12 -8.44 6.56 10.25
N GLY A 13 -9.04 5.74 11.12
CA GLY A 13 -8.57 5.57 12.49
C GLY A 13 -7.24 4.81 12.52
N ILE A 14 -6.27 5.35 13.24
CA ILE A 14 -4.99 4.71 13.55
C ILE A 14 -4.95 4.52 15.06
N VAL A 15 -4.39 3.40 15.51
CA VAL A 15 -4.33 3.02 16.92
C VAL A 15 -2.94 3.32 17.47
N SER A 16 -2.89 3.92 18.66
CA SER A 16 -1.65 4.10 19.41
C SER A 16 -1.03 2.74 19.74
N CYS A 17 0.29 2.64 19.55
CA CYS A 17 1.12 1.52 19.99
C CYS A 17 1.69 1.76 21.40
N GLY A 18 1.30 2.85 22.06
CA GLY A 18 1.79 3.29 23.37
C GLY A 18 3.09 4.07 23.28
N GLN A 19 3.71 4.26 24.45
CA GLN A 19 4.98 4.97 24.59
C GLN A 19 6.16 3.99 24.53
N PRO A 20 7.34 4.44 24.08
CA PRO A 20 8.57 3.67 24.15
C PRO A 20 8.84 3.16 25.58
N TRP A 21 9.37 1.94 25.69
CA TRP A 21 9.70 1.35 26.97
C TRP A 21 10.93 2.02 27.60
N LEU A 22 11.09 1.94 28.92
CA LEU A 22 12.13 2.68 29.64
C LEU A 22 13.54 2.31 29.12
N GLY A 23 14.21 3.27 28.48
CA GLY A 23 15.57 3.11 27.94
C GLY A 23 15.66 2.82 26.44
N ASP A 24 14.54 2.59 25.76
CA ASP A 24 14.50 2.56 24.30
C ASP A 24 14.20 3.97 23.76
N HIS A 25 14.97 4.41 22.77
CA HIS A 25 14.77 5.67 22.08
C HIS A 25 14.11 5.40 20.72
N VAL A 26 12.91 5.97 20.54
CA VAL A 26 12.19 5.92 19.27
C VAL A 26 12.14 7.32 18.71
N VAL A 27 12.60 7.47 17.47
CA VAL A 27 12.57 8.73 16.72
C VAL A 27 11.94 8.50 15.36
N ILE A 28 11.32 9.54 14.81
CA ILE A 28 10.73 9.51 13.48
C ILE A 28 11.67 10.27 12.56
N VAL A 29 12.17 9.64 11.51
CA VAL A 29 13.19 10.20 10.62
C VAL A 29 12.68 10.20 9.19
N ASP A 30 12.90 11.30 8.47
CA ASP A 30 12.62 11.36 7.05
C ASP A 30 13.59 10.41 6.30
N PRO A 31 13.10 9.37 5.61
CA PRO A 31 13.95 8.31 5.06
C PRO A 31 14.86 8.78 3.91
N GLU A 32 14.56 9.93 3.30
CA GLU A 32 15.34 10.53 2.22
C GLU A 32 16.38 11.51 2.75
N THR A 33 15.97 12.44 3.61
CA THR A 33 16.86 13.48 4.12
C THR A 33 17.70 13.02 5.31
N LEU A 34 17.27 11.95 6.00
CA LEU A 34 17.85 11.40 7.23
C LEU A 34 17.83 12.40 8.40
N ILE A 35 16.87 13.32 8.38
CA ILE A 35 16.64 14.34 9.41
C ILE A 35 15.42 13.93 10.23
N GLU A 36 15.48 14.19 11.53
CA GLU A 36 14.36 13.92 12.43
C GLU A 36 13.11 14.73 12.03
N CYS A 37 11.98 14.06 11.96
CA CYS A 37 10.69 14.65 11.68
C CYS A 37 10.13 15.31 12.94
N PRO A 38 9.48 16.49 12.82
CA PRO A 38 8.69 17.04 13.92
C PRO A 38 7.52 16.12 14.26
N GLU A 39 6.96 16.33 15.45
CA GLU A 39 5.77 15.63 15.92
C GLU A 39 4.62 15.72 14.90
N ASN A 40 3.78 14.68 14.83
CA ASN A 40 2.68 14.54 13.87
C ASN A 40 3.08 14.44 12.38
N LYS A 41 4.37 14.50 12.03
CA LYS A 41 4.88 14.24 10.68
C LYS A 41 5.23 12.76 10.54
N VAL A 42 4.76 12.15 9.44
CA VAL A 42 5.08 10.75 9.14
C VAL A 42 6.51 10.66 8.61
N GLY A 43 7.28 9.72 9.14
CA GLY A 43 8.60 9.33 8.66
C GLY A 43 8.85 7.84 8.96
N GLU A 44 10.06 7.39 8.72
CA GLU A 44 10.51 6.05 9.12
C GLU A 44 10.75 6.01 10.63
N ILE A 45 10.27 4.94 11.27
CA ILE A 45 10.47 4.71 12.70
C ILE A 45 11.86 4.13 12.90
N TRP A 46 12.70 4.84 13.64
CA TRP A 46 14.05 4.42 14.00
C TRP A 46 14.12 4.15 15.50
N VAL A 47 14.79 3.08 15.89
CA VAL A 47 14.82 2.60 17.28
C VAL A 47 16.25 2.34 17.73
N SER A 48 16.62 2.80 18.92
CA SER A 48 17.85 2.39 19.59
C SER A 48 17.54 1.95 21.03
N GLY A 49 18.29 0.98 21.54
CA GLY A 49 18.03 0.41 22.85
C GLY A 49 18.64 -0.97 23.01
N ASN A 50 18.59 -1.50 24.23
CA ASN A 50 19.23 -2.77 24.58
C ASN A 50 18.60 -3.98 23.87
N GLY A 51 17.34 -3.85 23.41
CA GLY A 51 16.63 -4.88 22.66
C GLY A 51 17.03 -4.98 21.17
N VAL A 52 17.83 -4.05 20.65
CA VAL A 52 18.22 -4.04 19.23
C VAL A 52 19.27 -5.11 18.97
N GLY A 53 19.03 -5.94 17.94
CA GLY A 53 19.97 -6.98 17.51
C GLY A 53 21.28 -6.42 16.97
N LYS A 54 22.34 -7.24 16.92
CA LYS A 54 23.67 -6.82 16.44
C LYS A 54 23.77 -6.69 14.91
N GLY A 55 22.77 -7.13 14.17
CA GLY A 55 22.81 -7.21 12.72
C GLY A 55 22.19 -8.48 12.14
N TYR A 56 22.27 -8.58 10.83
CA TYR A 56 21.90 -9.76 10.07
C TYR A 56 23.06 -10.76 10.00
N TRP A 57 22.76 -12.04 10.21
CA TRP A 57 23.75 -13.11 10.16
C TRP A 57 24.43 -13.17 8.77
N ASN A 58 25.76 -13.08 8.76
CA ASN A 58 26.61 -13.13 7.56
C ASN A 58 26.24 -12.10 6.47
N GLN A 59 25.69 -10.94 6.87
CA GLN A 59 25.33 -9.85 5.95
C GLN A 59 25.82 -8.50 6.49
N PRO A 60 27.14 -8.23 6.45
CA PRO A 60 27.73 -7.03 7.06
C PRO A 60 27.25 -5.72 6.42
N GLU A 61 27.10 -5.66 5.09
CA GLU A 61 26.64 -4.45 4.39
C GLU A 61 25.20 -4.08 4.74
N GLU A 62 24.29 -5.05 4.73
CA GLU A 62 22.89 -4.84 5.12
C GLU A 62 22.74 -4.56 6.62
N THR A 63 23.65 -5.14 7.43
CA THR A 63 23.75 -4.82 8.86
C THR A 63 24.09 -3.35 9.06
N GLU A 64 25.14 -2.86 8.41
CA GLU A 64 25.55 -1.45 8.54
C GLU A 64 24.42 -0.51 8.09
N ARG A 65 23.81 -0.78 6.95
CA ARG A 65 22.71 0.03 6.41
C ARG A 65 21.48 0.06 7.32
N THR A 66 21.20 -1.02 8.03
CA THR A 66 19.96 -1.19 8.80
C THR A 66 20.13 -0.87 10.28
N PHE A 67 21.27 -1.21 10.87
CA PHE A 67 21.54 -1.09 12.31
C PHE A 67 22.54 0.03 12.65
N GLY A 68 23.25 0.58 11.67
CA GLY A 68 24.25 1.65 11.82
C GLY A 68 23.72 3.02 11.39
N ALA A 69 22.43 3.30 11.56
CA ALA A 69 21.85 4.55 11.07
C ALA A 69 22.09 5.73 12.04
N TYR A 70 22.41 6.90 11.49
CA TYR A 70 22.65 8.13 12.25
C TYR A 70 21.80 9.28 11.70
N ILE A 71 21.27 10.12 12.60
CA ILE A 71 20.54 11.34 12.22
C ILE A 71 21.54 12.33 11.64
N LYS A 72 21.28 12.81 10.42
CA LYS A 72 22.24 13.59 9.63
C LYS A 72 22.69 14.89 10.30
N ASP A 73 21.76 15.62 10.91
CA ASP A 73 22.04 16.97 11.42
C ASP A 73 22.66 16.96 12.83
N THR A 74 22.33 15.94 13.65
CA THR A 74 22.81 15.85 15.04
C THR A 74 23.92 14.84 15.22
N GLY A 75 24.13 13.92 14.28
CA GLY A 75 25.05 12.79 14.41
C GLY A 75 24.61 11.77 15.46
N THR A 76 23.35 11.81 15.91
CA THR A 76 22.84 10.92 16.96
C THR A 76 22.62 9.51 16.39
N GLY A 77 23.03 8.48 17.12
CA GLY A 77 22.89 7.07 16.75
C GLY A 77 23.83 6.16 17.55
N PRO A 78 23.96 4.87 17.17
CA PRO A 78 23.30 4.24 16.03
C PRO A 78 21.83 3.87 16.30
N PHE A 79 21.03 3.82 15.24
CA PHE A 79 19.64 3.39 15.25
C PHE A 79 19.41 2.19 14.31
N LEU A 80 18.46 1.35 14.68
CA LEU A 80 17.80 0.39 13.80
C LEU A 80 16.74 1.10 12.96
N ARG A 81 16.90 1.03 11.64
CA ARG A 81 15.87 1.38 10.65
C ARG A 81 14.85 0.24 10.57
N THR A 82 13.66 0.45 11.13
CA THR A 82 12.64 -0.61 11.17
C THR A 82 12.03 -0.89 9.78
N GLY A 83 12.10 0.08 8.87
CA GLY A 83 11.37 0.07 7.60
C GLY A 83 9.85 0.27 7.76
N ASP A 84 9.36 0.49 8.98
CA ASP A 84 7.98 0.84 9.28
C ASP A 84 7.83 2.37 9.29
N LEU A 85 6.70 2.87 8.80
CA LEU A 85 6.35 4.29 8.76
C LEU A 85 5.43 4.62 9.93
N GLY A 86 5.62 5.79 10.52
CA GLY A 86 4.80 6.25 11.64
C GLY A 86 5.06 7.70 12.00
N PHE A 87 4.36 8.15 13.04
CA PHE A 87 4.56 9.46 13.66
C PHE A 87 4.44 9.33 15.18
N LEU A 88 5.01 10.29 15.90
CA LEU A 88 4.77 10.48 17.33
C LEU A 88 3.71 11.57 17.52
N GLN A 89 2.84 11.37 18.51
CA GLN A 89 1.89 12.36 18.99
C GLN A 89 1.72 12.20 20.50
N ASP A 90 1.98 13.26 21.26
CA ASP A 90 1.95 13.31 22.72
C ASP A 90 2.82 12.20 23.37
N GLY A 91 3.94 11.87 22.71
CA GLY A 91 4.86 10.80 23.11
C GLY A 91 4.39 9.37 22.77
N GLU A 92 3.20 9.21 22.19
CA GLU A 92 2.69 7.92 21.73
C GLU A 92 3.07 7.64 20.26
N LEU A 93 3.39 6.38 19.95
CA LEU A 93 3.76 5.95 18.61
C LEU A 93 2.55 5.46 17.81
N PHE A 94 2.39 5.98 16.60
CA PHE A 94 1.37 5.55 15.65
C PHE A 94 2.02 5.01 14.39
N ILE A 95 1.77 3.73 14.06
CA ILE A 95 2.29 3.09 12.85
C ILE A 95 1.30 3.28 11.71
N THR A 96 1.77 3.88 10.61
CA THR A 96 0.95 4.17 9.42
C THR A 96 1.13 3.16 8.30
N GLY A 97 2.26 2.45 8.24
CA GLY A 97 2.50 1.45 7.20
C GLY A 97 3.96 0.98 7.12
N ARG A 98 4.36 0.51 5.94
CA ARG A 98 5.74 0.07 5.66
C ARG A 98 6.32 0.85 4.50
N LEU A 99 7.57 1.30 4.65
CA LEU A 99 8.28 2.10 3.65
C LEU A 99 8.34 1.38 2.32
N LYS A 100 8.72 0.09 2.33
CA LYS A 100 8.83 -0.75 1.12
C LYS A 100 7.49 -1.15 0.50
N GLU A 101 6.37 -0.88 1.17
CA GLU A 101 5.02 -1.22 0.69
C GLU A 101 4.22 0.02 0.29
N LEU A 102 4.76 1.22 0.48
CA LEU A 102 4.12 2.45 0.05
C LEU A 102 4.07 2.50 -1.48
N MET A 103 2.86 2.65 -2.03
CA MET A 103 2.68 2.82 -3.47
C MET A 103 2.63 4.31 -3.79
N ILE A 104 3.30 4.73 -4.86
CA ILE A 104 3.20 6.10 -5.37
C ILE A 104 2.32 6.03 -6.62
N LEU A 105 1.07 6.47 -6.50
CA LEU A 105 0.09 6.48 -7.59
C LEU A 105 -0.25 7.94 -7.93
N TRP A 106 -0.01 8.35 -9.17
CA TRP A 106 -0.17 9.76 -9.62
C TRP A 106 0.48 10.78 -8.69
N GLY A 107 1.72 10.51 -8.24
CA GLY A 107 2.46 11.40 -7.33
C GLY A 107 1.94 11.43 -5.90
N ASN A 108 0.99 10.57 -5.52
CA ASN A 108 0.43 10.50 -4.18
C ASN A 108 0.78 9.19 -3.48
N ASN A 109 1.21 9.31 -2.23
CA ASN A 109 1.51 8.18 -1.36
C ASN A 109 0.22 7.44 -0.96
N ARG A 110 0.16 6.15 -1.30
CA ARG A 110 -0.98 5.26 -1.03
C ARG A 110 -0.54 4.05 -0.24
N TYR A 111 -1.17 3.90 0.92
CA TYR A 111 -0.98 2.77 1.81
C TYR A 111 -1.84 1.59 1.31
N PRO A 112 -1.24 0.45 0.96
CA PRO A 112 -1.98 -0.72 0.47
C PRO A 112 -3.11 -1.17 1.39
N GLN A 113 -2.85 -1.18 2.71
CA GLN A 113 -3.82 -1.62 3.72
C GLN A 113 -5.10 -0.79 3.72
N HIS A 114 -5.05 0.48 3.28
CA HIS A 114 -6.24 1.32 3.18
C HIS A 114 -7.10 0.90 1.98
N ILE A 115 -6.47 0.69 0.82
CA ILE A 115 -7.15 0.19 -0.39
C ILE A 115 -7.75 -1.19 -0.12
N GLU A 116 -6.98 -2.09 0.50
CA GLU A 116 -7.43 -3.44 0.87
C GLU A 116 -8.65 -3.42 1.79
N ALA A 117 -8.66 -2.56 2.81
CA ALA A 117 -9.79 -2.43 3.71
C ALA A 117 -11.07 -1.96 2.99
N THR A 118 -10.95 -1.09 1.99
CA THR A 118 -12.05 -0.68 1.10
C THR A 118 -12.50 -1.84 0.21
N VAL A 119 -11.56 -2.53 -0.43
CA VAL A 119 -11.82 -3.67 -1.31
C VAL A 119 -12.60 -4.74 -0.57
N GLU A 120 -12.17 -5.15 0.62
CA GLU A 120 -12.81 -6.24 1.38
C GLU A 120 -14.28 -5.95 1.76
N LYS A 121 -14.64 -4.67 1.88
CA LYS A 121 -16.01 -4.21 2.20
C LYS A 121 -16.87 -3.98 0.96
N SER A 122 -16.28 -3.94 -0.22
CA SER A 122 -16.96 -3.55 -1.46
C SER A 122 -18.01 -4.56 -1.94
N HIS A 123 -17.86 -5.85 -1.60
CA HIS A 123 -18.78 -6.88 -2.09
C HIS A 123 -18.87 -8.11 -1.15
N PRO A 124 -20.07 -8.68 -0.91
CA PRO A 124 -20.26 -9.81 0.03
C PRO A 124 -19.44 -11.07 -0.29
N ALA A 125 -19.12 -11.31 -1.56
CA ALA A 125 -18.29 -12.44 -2.00
C ALA A 125 -16.83 -12.36 -1.55
N LEU A 126 -16.35 -11.18 -1.16
CA LEU A 126 -14.94 -10.95 -0.85
C LEU A 126 -14.62 -11.41 0.56
N ARG A 127 -13.50 -12.12 0.70
CA ARG A 127 -13.03 -12.62 1.99
C ARG A 127 -12.28 -11.50 2.75
N PRO A 128 -12.66 -11.20 4.01
CA PRO A 128 -11.92 -10.27 4.85
C PRO A 128 -10.50 -10.75 5.18
N ASN A 129 -9.59 -9.81 5.44
CA ASN A 129 -8.17 -10.01 5.70
C ASN A 129 -7.47 -10.89 4.65
N ALA A 130 -7.87 -10.75 3.39
CA ALA A 130 -7.42 -11.59 2.27
C ALA A 130 -7.33 -10.80 0.95
N SER A 131 -6.94 -9.54 1.07
CA SER A 131 -6.67 -8.63 -0.04
C SER A 131 -5.20 -8.25 -0.08
N ALA A 132 -4.65 -8.06 -1.28
CA ALA A 132 -3.34 -7.49 -1.51
C ALA A 132 -3.47 -6.40 -2.58
N ALA A 133 -3.19 -5.16 -2.21
CA ALA A 133 -2.98 -4.06 -3.13
C ALA A 133 -1.48 -3.88 -3.37
N PHE A 134 -1.09 -3.77 -4.63
CA PHE A 134 0.30 -3.54 -5.03
C PHE A 134 0.33 -2.85 -6.38
N SER A 135 1.42 -2.14 -6.66
CA SER A 135 1.61 -1.48 -7.94
C SER A 135 2.52 -2.31 -8.86
N VAL A 136 2.30 -2.19 -10.16
CA VAL A 136 3.16 -2.74 -11.20
C VAL A 136 3.59 -1.61 -12.12
N ASP A 137 4.86 -1.62 -12.52
CA ASP A 137 5.40 -0.69 -13.51
C ASP A 137 4.95 -1.15 -14.90
N LEU A 138 4.25 -0.27 -15.60
CA LEU A 138 3.89 -0.43 -16.99
C LEU A 138 4.27 0.82 -17.75
N GLU A 139 5.26 0.68 -18.63
CA GLU A 139 5.79 1.77 -19.45
C GLU A 139 6.30 2.97 -18.61
N GLY A 140 6.84 2.70 -17.41
CA GLY A 140 7.33 3.74 -16.49
C GLY A 140 6.24 4.37 -15.62
N GLU A 141 5.00 3.87 -15.70
CA GLU A 141 3.91 4.29 -14.83
C GLU A 141 3.55 3.20 -13.83
N GLU A 142 3.53 3.54 -12.54
CA GLU A 142 3.03 2.67 -11.47
C GLU A 142 1.50 2.55 -11.55
N ARG A 143 1.01 1.32 -11.73
CA ARG A 143 -0.43 1.03 -11.88
C ARG A 143 -0.93 0.09 -10.80
N LEU A 144 -2.09 0.42 -10.21
CA LEU A 144 -2.68 -0.34 -9.10
C LEU A 144 -3.24 -1.68 -9.56
N VAL A 145 -2.81 -2.76 -8.90
CA VAL A 145 -3.35 -4.10 -9.04
C VAL A 145 -3.88 -4.59 -7.69
N ILE A 146 -5.01 -5.28 -7.73
CA ILE A 146 -5.67 -5.86 -6.56
C ILE A 146 -5.74 -7.38 -6.74
N ALA A 147 -5.21 -8.13 -5.78
CA ALA A 147 -5.45 -9.56 -5.67
C ALA A 147 -6.32 -9.83 -4.43
N GLN A 148 -7.48 -10.44 -4.64
CA GLN A 148 -8.50 -10.57 -3.59
C GLN A 148 -9.07 -11.98 -3.55
N GLU A 149 -9.05 -12.63 -2.40
CA GLU A 149 -9.70 -13.93 -2.24
C GLU A 149 -11.23 -13.83 -2.22
N ILE A 150 -11.86 -14.82 -2.84
CA ILE A 150 -13.31 -15.04 -2.78
C ILE A 150 -13.64 -15.99 -1.62
N LYS A 151 -14.76 -15.73 -0.92
CA LYS A 151 -15.32 -16.65 0.09
C LYS A 151 -15.71 -17.96 -0.56
N ARG A 152 -15.41 -19.07 0.11
CA ARG A 152 -15.68 -20.43 -0.41
C ARG A 152 -17.13 -20.65 -0.83
N SER A 153 -18.10 -20.04 -0.14
CA SER A 153 -19.54 -20.12 -0.44
C SER A 153 -19.92 -19.48 -1.78
N TYR A 154 -19.15 -18.50 -2.26
CA TYR A 154 -19.43 -17.79 -3.51
C TYR A 154 -18.72 -18.40 -4.73
N LEU A 155 -17.75 -19.30 -4.54
CA LEU A 155 -16.94 -19.85 -5.64
C LEU A 155 -17.76 -20.54 -6.74
N ARG A 156 -18.91 -21.16 -6.42
CA ARG A 156 -19.75 -21.89 -7.39
C ARG A 156 -20.68 -20.99 -8.20
N HIS A 157 -20.95 -19.78 -7.72
CA HIS A 157 -21.91 -18.84 -8.29
C HIS A 157 -21.29 -17.45 -8.46
N LEU A 158 -19.97 -17.40 -8.62
CA LEU A 158 -19.23 -16.15 -8.72
C LEU A 158 -19.56 -15.46 -10.04
N VAL A 159 -20.14 -14.26 -9.96
CA VAL A 159 -20.29 -13.35 -11.11
C VAL A 159 -19.10 -12.39 -11.10
N VAL A 160 -18.08 -12.70 -11.91
CA VAL A 160 -16.80 -11.97 -11.90
C VAL A 160 -16.99 -10.49 -12.16
N ASP A 161 -17.79 -10.12 -13.17
CA ASP A 161 -17.98 -8.73 -13.58
C ASP A 161 -18.65 -7.88 -12.49
N GLU A 162 -19.61 -8.45 -11.75
CA GLU A 162 -20.27 -7.77 -10.62
C GLU A 162 -19.25 -7.44 -9.51
N VAL A 163 -18.43 -8.43 -9.12
CA VAL A 163 -17.41 -8.25 -8.08
C VAL A 163 -16.35 -7.26 -8.52
N VAL A 164 -15.89 -7.35 -9.77
CA VAL A 164 -14.92 -6.43 -10.36
C VAL A 164 -15.46 -5.00 -10.38
N ALA A 165 -16.71 -4.80 -10.81
CA ALA A 165 -17.34 -3.49 -10.83
C ALA A 165 -17.44 -2.88 -9.43
N ALA A 166 -17.87 -3.67 -8.44
CA ALA A 166 -17.96 -3.23 -7.04
C ALA A 166 -16.60 -2.80 -6.48
N ILE A 167 -15.53 -3.56 -6.74
CA ILE A 167 -14.16 -3.21 -6.33
C ILE A 167 -13.73 -1.89 -6.96
N ARG A 168 -13.87 -1.77 -8.29
CA ARG A 168 -13.45 -0.56 -9.02
C ARG A 168 -14.19 0.67 -8.53
N GLN A 169 -15.50 0.55 -8.33
CA GLN A 169 -16.34 1.65 -7.84
C GLN A 169 -15.91 2.09 -6.43
N ALA A 170 -15.71 1.15 -5.50
CA ALA A 170 -15.31 1.47 -4.14
C ALA A 170 -13.93 2.14 -4.08
N VAL A 171 -12.96 1.60 -4.82
CA VAL A 171 -11.59 2.15 -4.87
C VAL A 171 -11.58 3.54 -5.51
N ALA A 172 -12.30 3.75 -6.61
CA ALA A 172 -12.38 5.07 -7.25
C ALA A 172 -13.02 6.11 -6.31
N GLN A 173 -14.09 5.74 -5.60
CA GLN A 173 -14.82 6.65 -4.71
C GLN A 173 -14.01 7.07 -3.48
N GLU A 174 -13.28 6.13 -2.85
CA GLU A 174 -12.59 6.40 -1.59
C GLU A 174 -11.13 6.84 -1.80
N HIS A 175 -10.48 6.31 -2.84
CA HIS A 175 -9.06 6.53 -3.07
C HIS A 175 -8.75 7.39 -4.28
N ILE A 176 -9.71 7.84 -5.10
CA ILE A 176 -9.41 8.61 -6.33
C ILE A 176 -8.29 7.90 -7.11
N ALA A 177 -8.44 6.59 -7.26
CA ALA A 177 -7.45 5.73 -7.85
C ALA A 177 -8.09 4.76 -8.85
N ASP A 178 -7.58 4.77 -10.07
CA ASP A 178 -7.91 3.80 -11.09
C ASP A 178 -7.20 2.47 -10.84
N VAL A 179 -7.98 1.39 -10.88
CA VAL A 179 -7.47 0.02 -10.79
C VAL A 179 -7.13 -0.46 -12.20
N TYR A 180 -5.88 -0.87 -12.42
CA TYR A 180 -5.43 -1.43 -13.68
C TYR A 180 -5.73 -2.93 -13.81
N GLY A 181 -5.64 -3.68 -12.71
CA GLY A 181 -5.86 -5.12 -12.72
C GLY A 181 -6.53 -5.62 -11.45
N ILE A 182 -7.44 -6.57 -11.58
CA ILE A 182 -8.09 -7.27 -10.48
C ILE A 182 -7.94 -8.78 -10.72
N VAL A 183 -7.42 -9.48 -9.74
CA VAL A 183 -7.33 -10.94 -9.72
C VAL A 183 -8.14 -11.47 -8.55
N LEU A 184 -9.24 -12.14 -8.86
CA LEU A 184 -10.05 -12.84 -7.88
C LEU A 184 -9.43 -14.21 -7.64
N LEU A 185 -8.99 -14.46 -6.40
CA LEU A 185 -8.26 -15.64 -6.00
C LEU A 185 -9.18 -16.69 -5.38
N LYS A 186 -8.81 -17.96 -5.56
CA LYS A 186 -9.37 -19.08 -4.81
C LYS A 186 -9.17 -18.85 -3.30
N THR A 187 -10.10 -19.34 -2.48
CA THR A 187 -9.96 -19.24 -1.01
C THR A 187 -8.70 -19.95 -0.52
N GLY A 188 -7.88 -19.24 0.27
CA GLY A 188 -6.66 -19.76 0.90
C GLY A 188 -5.42 -19.75 0.02
N SER A 189 -5.46 -19.16 -1.18
CA SER A 189 -4.31 -19.13 -2.09
C SER A 189 -3.50 -17.83 -2.03
N ILE A 190 -3.96 -16.79 -1.31
CA ILE A 190 -3.19 -15.56 -1.17
C ILE A 190 -1.93 -15.80 -0.31
N PRO A 191 -0.74 -15.43 -0.80
CA PRO A 191 0.50 -15.56 -0.03
C PRO A 191 0.44 -14.85 1.33
N LYS A 192 0.66 -15.62 2.40
CA LYS A 192 0.71 -15.13 3.79
C LYS A 192 1.97 -15.59 4.51
N THR A 193 2.39 -14.84 5.53
CA THR A 193 3.37 -15.31 6.52
C THR A 193 2.77 -16.37 7.43
N SER A 194 3.59 -17.06 8.21
CA SER A 194 3.13 -17.98 9.27
C SER A 194 2.24 -17.29 10.33
N SER A 195 2.39 -15.97 10.51
CA SER A 195 1.55 -15.12 11.35
C SER A 195 0.28 -14.60 10.66
N GLY A 196 0.01 -15.01 9.42
CA GLY A 196 -1.20 -14.64 8.67
C GLY A 196 -1.14 -13.28 7.96
N LYS A 197 -0.01 -12.56 8.01
CA LYS A 197 0.16 -11.26 7.32
C LYS A 197 0.26 -11.48 5.80
N ILE A 198 -0.39 -10.63 5.03
CA ILE A 198 -0.35 -10.65 3.55
C ILE A 198 1.08 -10.37 3.08
N LYS A 199 1.58 -11.20 2.15
CA LYS A 199 2.87 -10.98 1.48
C LYS A 199 2.65 -10.30 0.13
N ARG A 200 2.45 -8.98 0.15
CA ARG A 200 2.16 -8.16 -1.05
C ARG A 200 3.21 -8.32 -2.15
N ARG A 201 4.49 -8.30 -1.79
CA ARG A 201 5.59 -8.52 -2.74
C ARG A 201 5.50 -9.88 -3.44
N GLU A 202 5.16 -10.93 -2.70
CA GLU A 202 4.99 -12.27 -3.28
C GLU A 202 3.74 -12.32 -4.18
N CYS A 203 2.65 -11.64 -3.81
CA CYS A 203 1.49 -11.48 -4.68
C CYS A 203 1.84 -10.77 -5.99
N ARG A 204 2.62 -9.68 -5.92
CA ARG A 204 3.10 -8.93 -7.10
C ARG A 204 3.93 -9.80 -8.02
N LEU A 205 4.90 -10.54 -7.48
CA LEU A 205 5.74 -11.46 -8.28
C LEU A 205 4.87 -12.52 -8.97
N ARG A 206 4.00 -13.19 -8.21
CA ARG A 206 3.09 -14.21 -8.78
C ARG A 206 2.10 -13.64 -9.79
N PHE A 207 1.69 -12.38 -9.64
CA PHE A 207 0.87 -11.69 -10.64
C PHE A 207 1.62 -11.49 -11.95
N LEU A 208 2.86 -10.98 -11.88
CA LEU A 208 3.72 -10.76 -13.04
C LEU A 208 4.06 -12.08 -13.76
N ASP A 209 4.31 -13.13 -12.99
CA ASP A 209 4.64 -14.46 -13.51
C ASP A 209 3.39 -15.27 -13.93
N GLY A 210 2.18 -14.77 -13.68
CA GLY A 210 0.93 -15.44 -14.02
C GLY A 210 0.63 -16.71 -13.19
N THR A 211 1.22 -16.85 -12.01
CA THR A 211 1.14 -18.05 -11.15
C THR A 211 0.13 -17.94 -10.00
N LEU A 212 -0.65 -16.87 -9.95
CA LEU A 212 -1.75 -16.73 -8.98
C LEU A 212 -2.89 -17.72 -9.28
N GLU A 213 -3.43 -18.38 -8.25
CA GLU A 213 -4.61 -19.27 -8.35
C GLU A 213 -5.89 -18.45 -8.53
N ALA A 214 -6.09 -17.92 -9.73
CA ALA A 214 -7.22 -17.09 -10.08
C ALA A 214 -8.48 -17.92 -10.37
N VAL A 215 -9.62 -17.44 -9.87
CA VAL A 215 -10.98 -17.89 -10.21
C VAL A 215 -11.73 -16.87 -11.08
N GLY A 216 -11.15 -15.68 -11.25
CA GLY A 216 -11.61 -14.63 -12.14
C GLY A 216 -10.55 -13.55 -12.28
N GLN A 217 -10.46 -12.90 -13.43
CA GLN A 217 -9.50 -11.82 -13.66
C GLN A 217 -10.14 -10.72 -14.51
N TRP A 218 -9.74 -9.49 -14.23
CA TRP A 218 -10.06 -8.34 -15.04
C TRP A 218 -8.80 -7.47 -15.17
N ARG A 219 -8.58 -6.93 -16.37
CA ARG A 219 -7.55 -5.94 -16.64
C ARG A 219 -8.17 -4.82 -17.45
N GLN A 220 -7.77 -3.59 -17.17
CA GLN A 220 -8.15 -2.44 -17.98
C GLN A 220 -7.67 -2.66 -19.41
N SER A 221 -8.59 -2.61 -20.38
CA SER A 221 -8.20 -2.63 -21.78
C SER A 221 -7.56 -1.28 -22.12
N GLN A 222 -6.40 -1.29 -22.79
CA GLN A 222 -5.70 -0.08 -23.24
C GLN A 222 -6.55 0.80 -24.19
N LEU A 223 -7.73 0.33 -24.63
CA LEU A 223 -8.57 0.99 -25.62
C LEU A 223 -9.31 2.25 -25.12
N GLN A 224 -9.28 2.59 -23.81
CA GLN A 224 -9.95 3.79 -23.29
C GLN A 224 -9.05 5.04 -23.17
N GLN A 225 -7.74 4.91 -23.43
CA GLN A 225 -6.81 6.06 -23.45
C GLN A 225 -6.47 6.57 -24.85
N ARG A 226 -7.13 6.07 -25.90
CA ARG A 226 -7.14 6.76 -27.20
C ARG A 226 -8.19 7.87 -27.16
N SER A 227 -7.74 8.97 -26.56
CA SER A 227 -7.82 10.31 -27.15
C SER A 227 -9.19 11.01 -27.15
N ILE A 228 -9.42 11.78 -26.09
CA ILE A 228 -10.27 12.99 -26.16
C ILE A 228 -9.80 13.88 -27.33
N THR A 229 -8.50 13.88 -27.64
CA THR A 229 -7.90 14.57 -28.78
C THR A 229 -8.37 14.02 -30.14
N ASP A 230 -8.72 12.73 -30.25
CA ASP A 230 -9.20 12.08 -31.49
C ASP A 230 -10.67 12.39 -31.69
N LEU A 231 -11.45 12.45 -30.61
CA LEU A 231 -12.84 12.95 -30.65
C LEU A 231 -12.90 14.45 -30.99
N LEU A 232 -11.99 15.27 -30.46
CA LEU A 232 -11.93 16.70 -30.76
C LEU A 232 -11.43 16.99 -32.18
N SER A 233 -10.50 16.18 -32.71
CA SER A 233 -10.06 16.31 -34.11
C SER A 233 -11.15 15.88 -35.10
N GLN A 234 -12.00 14.91 -34.77
CA GLN A 234 -13.17 14.56 -35.60
C GLN A 234 -14.27 15.63 -35.58
N LEU A 235 -14.42 16.37 -34.48
CA LEU A 235 -15.37 17.49 -34.38
C LEU A 235 -14.91 18.75 -35.15
N ASN A 236 -13.60 18.97 -35.31
CA ASN A 236 -13.07 20.12 -36.05
C ASN A 236 -13.07 19.94 -37.58
N VAL A 237 -13.17 18.71 -38.10
CA VAL A 237 -13.24 18.47 -39.55
C VAL A 237 -14.66 18.66 -40.09
N ALA A 238 -15.68 18.52 -39.26
CA ALA A 238 -17.08 18.70 -39.66
C ALA A 238 -17.52 20.18 -39.76
N GLY A 239 -16.65 21.14 -39.41
CA GLY A 239 -16.95 22.58 -39.38
C GLY A 239 -16.37 23.41 -40.53
N SER A 240 -15.70 22.79 -41.51
CA SER A 240 -14.98 23.50 -42.58
C SER A 240 -15.42 23.13 -44.00
N GLU A 241 -16.70 22.78 -44.20
CA GLU A 241 -17.32 22.74 -45.52
C GLU A 241 -18.60 23.61 -45.49
N SER A 242 -18.42 24.90 -45.79
CA SER A 242 -19.46 25.82 -46.24
C SER A 242 -18.89 26.74 -47.31
#